data_AF-A0A6N7SJ93-F1
#
_entry.id   AF-A0A6N7SJ93-F1
#
_cell.length_a   1.000
_cell.length_b   1.000
_cell.length_c   1.000
_cell.angle_alpha   90.00
_cell.angle_beta   90.00
_cell.angle_gamma   90.00
#
_symmetry.space_group_name_H-M   'P 1'
#
loop_
_entity.id
_entity.type
_entity.pdbx_description
1 polymer ?
#
loop_
_entity_poly.entity_id
_entity_poly.type
_entity_poly.pdbx_seq_one_letter_code
_entity_poly.pdbx_strand_id
1 'polypeptide(L)'
;MLWPIIILFAILSAVLLSGKGGFLIAGYNTSSAREKAKYDEKKLCRVTGTGTALITVLLLLSALERFGHSRMFPIILGVGIPVIFIGMLIAMNTICKNKSPVSVPPKPRDLKKEKRSKALILGFIAVTFLLVGITMFTGSLTITLDNSGISLHTSGWEDKEILYSDIQSIEYTDQLTPGRRVFGLGNYVLRAGDFKNDRFGKYVLYSYNRCKEYIIVETPEGTVVFNGKDSEKTKEVYQEILNRIPGIVPAADT
;
A
#
# COMPACT_ATOMS: atom_id res chain seq x y z
N MET A 1 -9.70 4.35 3.01
CA MET A 1 -8.41 4.50 3.73
C MET A 1 -7.67 5.84 3.53
N LEU A 2 -7.99 6.70 2.54
CA LEU A 2 -7.22 7.95 2.28
C LEU A 2 -7.50 9.11 3.25
N TRP A 3 -8.62 9.09 3.96
CA TRP A 3 -9.11 10.21 4.78
C TRP A 3 -8.12 10.71 5.86
N PRO A 4 -7.47 9.85 6.67
CA PRO A 4 -6.51 10.34 7.67
C PRO A 4 -5.33 11.09 7.05
N ILE A 5 -4.84 10.62 5.89
CA ILE A 5 -3.73 11.24 5.16
C ILE A 5 -4.15 12.61 4.62
N ILE A 6 -5.35 12.70 4.03
CA ILE A 6 -5.90 13.96 3.51
C ILE A 6 -6.05 15.00 4.63
N ILE A 7 -6.58 14.60 5.78
CA ILE A 7 -6.75 15.47 6.95
C ILE A 7 -5.39 15.98 7.45
N LEU A 8 -4.41 15.09 7.59
CA LEU A 8 -3.05 15.46 8.00
C LEU A 8 -2.45 16.49 7.03
N PHE A 9 -2.55 16.26 5.73
CA PHE A 9 -1.97 17.14 4.71
C PHE A 9 -2.69 18.50 4.67
N ALA A 10 -4.00 18.52 4.88
CA ALA A 10 -4.77 19.76 4.99
C ALA A 10 -4.32 20.61 6.18
N ILE A 11 -4.12 19.99 7.35
CA ILE A 11 -3.62 20.69 8.56
C ILE A 11 -2.21 21.24 8.32
N LEU A 12 -1.30 20.41 7.79
CA LEU A 12 0.08 20.83 7.48
C LEU A 12 0.10 21.99 6.48
N SER A 13 -0.70 21.89 5.42
CA SER A 13 -0.88 22.94 4.43
C SER A 13 -1.33 24.25 5.07
N ALA A 14 -2.37 24.23 5.91
CA ALA A 14 -2.88 25.42 6.58
C ALA A 14 -1.82 26.08 7.49
N VAL A 15 -1.10 25.30 8.29
CA VAL A 15 -0.01 25.79 9.15
C VAL A 15 1.11 26.42 8.31
N LEU A 16 1.50 25.80 7.20
CA LEU A 16 2.55 26.31 6.31
C LEU A 16 2.11 27.57 5.55
N LEU A 17 0.87 27.61 5.05
CA LEU A 17 0.31 28.78 4.35
C LEU A 17 0.20 30.01 5.26
N SER A 18 0.04 29.81 6.57
CA SER A 18 0.11 30.90 7.57
C SER A 18 1.47 31.62 7.61
N GLY A 19 2.51 31.03 7.03
CA GLY A 19 3.87 31.57 7.02
C GLY A 19 4.65 31.33 8.33
N LYS A 20 4.08 30.59 9.28
CA LYS A 20 4.68 30.29 10.60
C LYS A 20 5.18 28.85 10.74
N GLY A 21 4.98 28.02 9.71
CA GLY A 21 5.28 26.59 9.73
C GLY A 21 6.73 26.20 9.41
N GLY A 22 7.71 27.11 9.49
CA GLY A 22 9.08 26.86 9.04
C GLY A 22 9.76 25.69 9.75
N PHE A 23 9.37 25.42 11.00
CA PHE A 23 9.84 24.29 11.79
C PHE A 23 9.43 22.91 11.24
N LEU A 24 8.37 22.84 10.42
CA LEU A 24 7.90 21.61 9.76
C LEU A 24 8.71 21.28 8.48
N ILE A 25 9.44 22.25 7.93
CA ILE A 25 10.23 22.06 6.71
C ILE A 25 11.56 21.41 7.08
N ALA A 26 11.63 20.08 6.93
CA ALA A 26 12.85 19.33 7.10
C ALA A 26 13.97 19.88 6.20
N GLY A 27 15.19 19.94 6.72
CA GLY A 27 16.31 20.61 6.05
C GLY A 27 16.39 22.10 6.35
N TYR A 28 15.28 22.86 6.26
CA TYR A 28 15.28 24.26 6.73
C TYR A 28 15.36 24.31 8.25
N ASN A 29 14.50 23.58 8.97
CA ASN A 29 14.47 23.59 10.44
C ASN A 29 15.81 23.15 11.06
N THR A 30 16.45 22.14 10.47
CA THR A 30 17.74 21.57 10.91
C THR A 30 18.96 22.34 10.41
N SER A 31 18.76 23.35 9.55
CA SER A 31 19.83 24.21 9.08
C SER A 31 20.29 25.21 10.15
N SER A 32 21.57 25.56 10.10
CA SER A 32 22.11 26.63 10.93
C SER A 32 21.42 27.97 10.64
N ALA A 33 21.40 28.90 11.61
CA ALA A 33 20.84 30.24 11.42
C ALA A 33 21.39 30.96 10.17
N ARG A 34 22.68 30.74 9.86
CA ARG A 34 23.35 31.28 8.66
C ARG A 34 22.76 30.73 7.35
N GLU A 35 22.44 29.45 7.30
CA GLU A 35 21.82 28.81 6.14
C GLU A 35 20.34 29.20 6.00
N LYS A 36 19.63 29.32 7.13
CA LYS A 36 18.24 29.81 7.15
C LYS A 36 18.12 31.22 6.57
N ALA A 37 19.05 32.11 6.87
CA ALA A 37 19.07 33.50 6.38
C ALA A 37 19.14 33.63 4.83
N LYS A 38 19.55 32.58 4.11
CA LYS A 38 19.54 32.56 2.64
C LYS A 38 18.12 32.52 2.07
N TYR A 39 17.13 32.16 2.86
CA TYR A 39 15.75 32.00 2.42
C TYR A 39 14.83 32.98 3.15
N ASP A 40 13.81 33.44 2.46
CA ASP A 40 12.65 34.11 3.06
C ASP A 40 11.73 33.03 3.65
N GLU A 41 11.71 32.93 4.98
CA GLU A 41 10.94 31.90 5.70
C GLU A 41 9.46 31.93 5.34
N LYS A 42 8.85 33.13 5.21
CA LYS A 42 7.42 33.25 4.91
C LYS A 42 7.12 32.74 3.50
N LYS A 43 7.95 33.10 2.52
CA LYS A 43 7.81 32.57 1.14
C LYS A 43 8.05 31.06 1.09
N LEU A 44 9.07 30.58 1.79
CA LEU A 44 9.40 29.16 1.87
C LEU A 44 8.23 28.35 2.45
N CYS A 45 7.65 28.83 3.55
CA CYS A 45 6.45 28.25 4.15
C CYS A 45 5.26 28.26 3.19
N ARG A 46 4.96 29.38 2.54
CA ARG A 46 3.84 29.48 1.61
C ARG A 46 4.00 28.61 0.37
N VAL A 47 5.21 28.52 -0.21
CA VAL A 47 5.48 27.62 -1.34
C VAL A 47 5.30 26.16 -0.93
N THR A 48 5.83 25.78 0.24
CA THR A 48 5.65 24.43 0.78
C THR A 48 4.18 24.12 1.02
N GLY A 49 3.47 25.03 1.70
CA GLY A 49 2.04 24.91 1.97
C GLY A 49 1.20 24.84 0.71
N THR A 50 1.50 25.64 -0.31
CA THR A 50 0.77 25.62 -1.60
C THR A 50 0.95 24.29 -2.30
N GLY A 51 2.18 23.78 -2.38
CA GLY A 51 2.43 22.46 -2.96
C GLY A 51 1.74 21.33 -2.20
N THR A 52 1.80 21.36 -0.87
CA THR A 52 1.05 20.42 -0.02
C THR A 52 -0.46 20.55 -0.22
N ALA A 53 -1.00 21.76 -0.38
CA ALA A 53 -2.41 22.00 -0.69
C ALA A 53 -2.82 21.36 -2.02
N LEU A 54 -2.03 21.55 -3.08
CA LEU A 54 -2.29 20.95 -4.39
C LEU A 54 -2.28 19.42 -4.33
N ILE A 55 -1.32 18.83 -3.61
CA ILE A 55 -1.28 17.38 -3.37
C ILE A 55 -2.53 16.94 -2.58
N THR A 56 -2.94 17.70 -1.56
CA THR A 56 -4.16 17.43 -0.78
C THR A 56 -5.40 17.42 -1.67
N VAL A 57 -5.53 18.38 -2.58
CA VAL A 57 -6.65 18.45 -3.54
C VAL A 57 -6.63 17.24 -4.48
N LEU A 58 -5.46 16.86 -5.00
CA LEU A 58 -5.35 15.66 -5.86
C LEU A 58 -5.75 14.39 -5.12
N LEU A 59 -5.35 14.23 -3.85
CA LEU A 59 -5.74 13.09 -3.01
C LEU A 59 -7.23 13.13 -2.63
N LEU A 60 -7.80 14.31 -2.41
CA LEU A 60 -9.23 14.46 -2.16
C LEU A 60 -10.04 14.05 -3.38
N LEU A 61 -9.65 14.50 -4.57
CA LEU A 61 -10.30 14.12 -5.82
C LEU A 61 -10.21 12.61 -6.07
N SER A 62 -9.10 11.95 -5.73
CA SER A 62 -9.00 10.48 -5.84
C SER A 62 -9.89 9.74 -4.84
N ALA A 63 -10.15 10.34 -3.67
CA ALA A 63 -11.02 9.76 -2.65
C ALA A 63 -12.52 9.90 -2.99
N LEU A 64 -12.90 10.81 -3.90
CA LEU A 64 -14.27 10.94 -4.38
C LEU A 64 -14.62 9.80 -5.34
N GLU A 65 -15.71 9.08 -5.06
CA GLU A 65 -16.10 7.86 -5.79
C GLU A 65 -16.22 8.06 -7.30
N ARG A 66 -16.70 9.23 -7.72
CA ARG A 66 -16.85 9.63 -9.13
C ARG A 66 -15.54 9.63 -9.91
N PHE A 67 -14.43 9.91 -9.24
CA PHE A 67 -13.12 10.11 -9.87
C PHE A 67 -12.15 8.98 -9.54
N GLY A 68 -12.19 8.44 -8.32
CA GLY A 68 -11.29 7.39 -7.84
C GLY A 68 -11.36 6.06 -8.59
N HIS A 69 -12.49 5.77 -9.25
CA HIS A 69 -12.67 4.54 -10.04
C HIS A 69 -12.17 4.66 -11.49
N SER A 70 -11.86 5.86 -11.98
CA SER A 70 -11.40 6.07 -13.35
C SER A 70 -9.97 5.54 -13.55
N ARG A 71 -9.72 4.84 -14.67
CA ARG A 71 -8.38 4.35 -15.05
C ARG A 71 -7.33 5.47 -15.19
N MET A 72 -7.77 6.70 -15.45
CA MET A 72 -6.90 7.86 -15.63
C MET A 72 -6.38 8.42 -14.30
N PHE A 73 -7.13 8.25 -13.21
CA PHE A 73 -6.84 8.94 -11.95
C PHE A 73 -5.52 8.51 -11.30
N PRO A 74 -5.15 7.21 -11.28
CA PRO A 74 -3.83 6.78 -10.81
C PRO A 74 -2.67 7.36 -11.63
N ILE A 75 -2.85 7.53 -12.94
CA ILE A 75 -1.85 8.14 -13.83
C ILE A 75 -1.68 9.63 -13.49
N ILE A 76 -2.79 10.35 -13.29
CA ILE A 76 -2.79 11.76 -12.89
C ILE A 76 -2.07 11.95 -11.55
N LEU A 77 -2.28 11.06 -10.57
CA LEU A 77 -1.53 11.10 -9.31
C LEU A 77 -0.04 10.83 -9.53
N GLY A 78 0.28 9.79 -10.31
CA GLY A 78 1.64 9.36 -10.61
C GLY A 78 2.49 10.41 -11.33
N VAL A 79 1.87 11.26 -12.15
CA VAL A 79 2.56 12.36 -12.86
C VAL A 79 2.42 13.69 -12.12
N GLY A 80 1.22 14.00 -11.62
CA GLY A 80 0.89 15.28 -11.00
C GLY A 80 1.66 15.53 -9.71
N ILE A 81 1.80 14.52 -8.84
CA ILE A 81 2.55 14.66 -7.58
C ILE A 81 4.03 14.98 -7.86
N PRO A 82 4.77 14.24 -8.71
CA PRO A 82 6.13 14.61 -9.10
C PRO A 82 6.26 16.00 -9.71
N VAL A 83 5.34 16.41 -10.59
CA VAL A 83 5.36 17.76 -11.19
C VAL A 83 5.22 18.84 -10.12
N ILE A 84 4.31 18.66 -9.15
CA ILE A 84 4.16 19.58 -8.02
C ILE A 84 5.45 19.63 -7.19
N PHE A 85 6.04 18.48 -6.85
CA PHE A 85 7.31 18.42 -6.10
C PHE A 85 8.45 19.13 -6.84
N ILE A 86 8.59 18.90 -8.14
CA ILE A 86 9.62 19.56 -8.96
C ILE A 86 9.38 21.08 -8.97
N GLY A 87 8.14 21.52 -9.20
CA GLY A 87 7.77 22.93 -9.17
C GLY A 87 8.07 23.59 -7.82
N MET A 88 7.77 22.90 -6.72
CA MET A 88 8.12 23.33 -5.37
C MET A 88 9.63 23.50 -5.22
N LEU A 89 10.44 22.50 -5.59
CA LEU A 89 11.90 22.57 -5.48
C LEU A 89 12.48 23.73 -6.30
N ILE A 90 11.96 23.95 -7.50
CA ILE A 90 12.35 25.09 -8.35
C ILE A 90 11.99 26.40 -7.65
N ALA A 91 10.75 26.56 -7.19
CA ALA A 91 10.28 27.78 -6.52
C ALA A 91 11.06 28.07 -5.23
N MET A 92 11.38 27.05 -4.44
CA MET A 92 12.20 27.17 -3.24
C MET A 92 13.60 27.69 -3.55
N ASN A 93 14.21 27.22 -4.63
CA ASN A 93 15.58 27.58 -5.01
C ASN A 93 15.69 28.91 -5.78
N THR A 94 14.58 29.40 -6.35
CA THR A 94 14.55 30.60 -7.21
C THR A 94 13.81 31.77 -6.56
N ILE A 95 12.60 31.55 -6.04
CA ILE A 95 11.70 32.60 -5.53
C ILE A 95 11.88 32.82 -4.03
N CYS A 96 12.09 31.74 -3.27
CA CYS A 96 12.24 31.82 -1.82
C CYS A 96 13.66 32.21 -1.39
N LYS A 97 14.63 32.21 -2.30
CA LYS A 97 16.01 32.58 -1.99
C LYS A 97 16.17 34.11 -2.00
N ASN A 98 16.77 34.65 -0.95
CA ASN A 98 17.04 36.08 -0.85
C ASN A 98 18.09 36.49 -1.90
N LYS A 99 17.83 37.61 -2.60
CA LYS A 99 18.74 38.14 -3.64
C LYS A 99 20.00 38.80 -3.07
N SER A 100 19.95 39.22 -1.80
CA SER A 100 21.10 39.84 -1.12
C SER A 100 22.09 38.76 -0.69
N PRO A 101 23.36 38.81 -1.13
CA PRO A 101 24.34 37.85 -0.69
C PRO A 101 24.72 38.20 0.74
N VAL A 102 24.20 37.47 1.72
CA VAL A 102 25.03 37.25 2.90
C VAL A 102 26.24 36.50 2.36
N SER A 103 27.38 37.18 2.23
CA SER A 103 28.64 36.57 1.80
C SER A 103 29.14 35.66 2.91
N VAL A 104 28.47 34.51 3.05
CA VAL A 104 28.87 33.46 3.96
C VAL A 104 29.96 32.69 3.22
N PRO A 105 31.21 32.68 3.71
CA PRO A 105 32.23 31.81 3.13
C PRO A 105 31.68 30.38 3.13
N PRO A 106 31.86 29.62 2.05
CA PRO A 106 31.33 28.27 1.95
C PRO A 106 31.77 27.51 3.21
N LYS A 107 30.80 26.93 3.92
CA LYS A 107 31.12 26.11 5.09
C LYS A 107 32.19 25.11 4.65
N PRO A 108 33.34 25.02 5.34
CA PRO A 108 34.39 24.09 4.96
C PRO A 108 33.77 22.70 4.84
N ARG A 109 33.94 22.08 3.67
CA ARG A 109 33.36 20.76 3.39
C ARG A 109 34.00 19.76 4.34
N ASP A 110 33.26 19.38 5.37
CA ASP A 110 33.62 18.27 6.23
C ASP A 110 33.34 16.97 5.46
N LEU A 111 34.30 16.58 4.62
CA LEU A 111 34.25 15.37 3.81
C LEU A 111 33.99 14.12 4.65
N LYS A 112 34.44 14.08 5.91
CA LYS A 112 34.21 12.94 6.81
C LYS A 112 32.75 12.88 7.25
N LYS A 113 32.17 14.01 7.66
CA LYS A 113 30.74 14.11 8.00
C LYS A 113 29.84 13.88 6.79
N GLU A 114 30.22 14.39 5.62
CA GLU A 114 29.49 14.16 4.36
C GLU A 114 29.52 12.68 3.95
N LYS A 115 30.70 12.04 3.94
CA LYS A 115 30.84 10.60 3.66
C LYS A 115 30.02 9.76 4.64
N ARG A 116 30.09 10.07 5.94
CA ARG A 116 29.27 9.39 6.97
C ARG A 116 27.77 9.60 6.72
N SER A 117 27.33 10.81 6.42
CA SER A 117 25.92 11.11 6.12
C SER A 117 25.43 10.35 4.88
N LYS A 118 26.22 10.32 3.80
CA LYS A 118 25.90 9.56 2.58
C LYS A 118 25.85 8.06 2.86
N ALA A 119 26.80 7.53 3.63
CA ALA A 119 26.81 6.13 4.04
C ALA A 119 25.58 5.77 4.89
N LEU A 120 25.15 6.64 5.81
CA LEU A 120 23.93 6.43 6.60
C LEU A 120 22.68 6.46 5.73
N ILE A 121 22.57 7.42 4.79
CA ILE A 121 21.43 7.49 3.86
C ILE A 121 21.39 6.24 2.97
N LEU A 122 22.54 5.84 2.39
CA LEU A 122 22.62 4.66 1.54
C LEU A 122 22.33 3.37 2.34
N GLY A 123 22.81 3.29 3.57
CA GLY A 123 22.50 2.19 4.49
C GLY A 123 21.01 2.11 4.80
N PHE A 124 20.36 3.24 5.10
CA PHE A 124 18.92 3.29 5.34
C PHE A 124 18.11 2.86 4.09
N ILE A 125 18.52 3.34 2.91
CA ILE A 125 17.93 2.93 1.63
C ILE A 125 18.09 1.42 1.45
N ALA A 126 19.30 0.87 1.64
CA ALA A 126 19.57 -0.55 1.49
C ALA A 126 18.76 -1.41 2.47
N VAL A 127 18.66 -1.01 3.74
CA VAL A 127 17.83 -1.70 4.75
C VAL A 127 16.35 -1.65 4.37
N THR A 128 15.87 -0.51 3.86
CA THR A 128 14.47 -0.38 3.41
C THR A 128 14.19 -1.32 2.24
N PHE A 129 15.05 -1.34 1.22
CA PHE A 129 14.91 -2.27 0.09
C PHE A 129 15.01 -3.73 0.53
N LEU A 130 15.85 -4.04 1.52
CA LEU A 130 15.95 -5.38 2.10
C LEU A 130 14.64 -5.79 2.78
N LEU A 131 14.06 -4.92 3.63
CA LEU A 131 12.79 -5.18 4.32
C LEU A 131 11.62 -5.34 3.33
N VAL A 132 11.54 -4.47 2.32
CA VAL A 132 10.55 -4.59 1.24
C VAL A 132 10.76 -5.89 0.47
N GLY A 133 12.01 -6.26 0.16
CA GLY A 133 12.34 -7.52 -0.50
C GLY A 133 11.88 -8.73 0.32
N ILE A 134 12.22 -8.79 1.61
CA ILE A 134 11.79 -9.89 2.48
C ILE A 134 10.26 -9.99 2.48
N THR A 135 9.55 -8.92 2.81
CA THR A 135 8.06 -8.92 2.87
C THR A 135 7.40 -9.23 1.53
N MET A 136 8.04 -8.90 0.41
CA MET A 136 7.54 -9.20 -0.93
C MET A 136 7.68 -10.68 -1.31
N PHE A 137 8.71 -11.36 -0.81
CA PHE A 137 9.06 -12.73 -1.21
C PHE A 137 8.92 -13.78 -0.09
N THR A 138 8.38 -13.40 1.07
CA THR A 138 8.02 -14.34 2.14
C THR A 138 6.52 -14.38 2.35
N GLY A 139 6.04 -15.48 2.90
CA GLY A 139 4.64 -15.64 3.29
C GLY A 139 4.22 -17.10 3.29
N SER A 140 3.32 -17.46 4.19
CA SER A 140 2.71 -18.79 4.26
C SER A 140 1.21 -18.67 4.44
N LEU A 141 0.49 -19.52 3.72
CA LEU A 141 -0.89 -19.88 3.96
C LEU A 141 -0.91 -21.32 4.49
N THR A 142 -1.46 -21.49 5.68
CA THR A 142 -1.69 -22.78 6.33
C THR A 142 -3.20 -23.02 6.35
N ILE A 143 -3.60 -24.20 5.89
CA ILE A 143 -5.00 -24.63 5.89
C ILE A 143 -5.10 -25.73 6.95
N THR A 144 -5.90 -25.50 7.98
CA THR A 144 -6.15 -26.47 9.04
C THR A 144 -7.59 -26.97 8.94
N LEU A 145 -7.76 -28.30 8.98
CA LEU A 145 -9.07 -28.96 8.92
C LEU A 145 -9.38 -29.54 10.30
N ASP A 146 -10.10 -28.75 11.10
CA ASP A 146 -10.52 -29.13 12.44
C ASP A 146 -11.78 -29.99 12.39
N ASN A 147 -12.34 -30.34 13.56
CA ASN A 147 -13.59 -31.11 13.63
C ASN A 147 -14.83 -30.27 13.28
N SER A 148 -14.77 -28.96 13.46
CA SER A 148 -15.91 -28.04 13.26
C SER A 148 -15.87 -27.27 11.94
N GLY A 149 -14.70 -27.15 11.30
CA GLY A 149 -14.56 -26.34 10.10
C GLY A 149 -13.15 -26.28 9.52
N ILE A 150 -12.98 -25.35 8.58
CA ILE A 150 -11.76 -25.03 7.85
C ILE A 150 -11.22 -23.71 8.38
N SER A 151 -9.94 -23.69 8.77
CA SER A 151 -9.25 -22.51 9.27
C SER A 151 -8.12 -22.12 8.31
N LEU A 152 -8.18 -20.92 7.76
CA LEU A 152 -7.22 -20.35 6.82
C LEU A 152 -6.34 -19.34 7.55
N HIS A 153 -5.10 -19.71 7.83
CA HIS A 153 -4.14 -18.85 8.51
C HIS A 153 -3.10 -18.29 7.52
N THR A 154 -2.89 -16.98 7.53
CA THR A 154 -1.88 -16.33 6.67
C THR A 154 -0.92 -15.47 7.47
N SER A 155 0.38 -15.61 7.18
CA SER A 155 1.37 -14.72 7.78
C SER A 155 1.14 -13.26 7.36
N GLY A 156 0.79 -12.39 8.30
CA GLY A 156 0.61 -10.95 8.05
C GLY A 156 -0.77 -10.58 7.47
N TRP A 157 -1.77 -11.45 7.60
CA TRP A 157 -3.17 -11.15 7.32
C TRP A 157 -4.08 -11.77 8.38
N GLU A 158 -5.35 -11.37 8.40
CA GLU A 158 -6.36 -11.93 9.30
C GLU A 158 -6.77 -13.35 8.88
N ASP A 159 -7.08 -14.18 9.88
CA ASP A 159 -7.50 -15.56 9.67
C ASP A 159 -8.96 -15.64 9.25
N LYS A 160 -9.32 -16.64 8.46
CA LYS A 160 -10.72 -16.92 8.10
C LYS A 160 -11.09 -18.33 8.53
N GLU A 161 -12.16 -18.42 9.31
CA GLU A 161 -12.77 -19.69 9.70
C GLU A 161 -14.06 -19.90 8.87
N ILE A 162 -14.28 -21.15 8.46
CA ILE A 162 -15.47 -21.60 7.73
C ILE A 162 -15.99 -22.85 8.45
N LEU A 163 -17.17 -22.77 9.07
CA LEU A 163 -17.79 -23.92 9.71
C LEU A 163 -18.32 -24.90 8.66
N TYR A 164 -18.16 -26.21 8.89
CA TYR A 164 -18.71 -27.23 7.97
C TYR A 164 -20.23 -27.14 7.85
N SER A 165 -20.92 -26.71 8.90
CA SER A 165 -22.38 -26.49 8.90
C SER A 165 -22.83 -25.39 7.95
N ASP A 166 -21.92 -24.46 7.62
CA ASP A 166 -22.22 -23.26 6.84
C ASP A 166 -21.85 -23.44 5.37
N ILE A 167 -21.27 -24.58 5.00
CA ILE A 167 -20.95 -24.89 3.61
C ILE A 167 -22.24 -25.26 2.88
N GLN A 168 -22.60 -24.45 1.88
CA GLN A 168 -23.76 -24.69 1.01
C GLN A 168 -23.35 -25.48 -0.24
N SER A 169 -22.19 -25.14 -0.81
CA SER A 169 -21.62 -25.82 -1.97
C SER A 169 -20.10 -25.76 -1.92
N ILE A 170 -19.46 -26.72 -2.59
CA ILE A 170 -18.01 -26.75 -2.77
C ILE A 170 -17.64 -27.17 -4.20
N GLU A 171 -16.69 -26.47 -4.79
CA GLU A 171 -16.20 -26.67 -6.15
C GLU A 171 -14.67 -26.67 -6.17
N TYR A 172 -14.08 -27.54 -6.97
CA TYR A 172 -12.67 -27.48 -7.33
C TYR A 172 -12.56 -27.06 -8.79
N THR A 173 -11.72 -26.07 -9.11
CA THR A 173 -11.57 -25.57 -10.48
C THR A 173 -10.16 -25.05 -10.76
N ASP A 174 -9.69 -25.23 -11.99
CA ASP A 174 -8.50 -24.57 -12.54
C ASP A 174 -8.85 -23.36 -13.43
N GLN A 175 -10.15 -23.11 -13.66
CA GLN A 175 -10.68 -22.07 -14.54
C GLN A 175 -11.20 -20.86 -13.76
N LEU A 176 -10.36 -20.29 -12.90
CA LEU A 176 -10.72 -19.08 -12.15
C LEU A 176 -9.75 -17.94 -12.40
N THR A 177 -10.30 -16.79 -12.78
CA THR A 177 -9.58 -15.51 -12.73
C THR A 177 -9.95 -14.77 -11.44
N PRO A 178 -9.01 -14.54 -10.50
CA PRO A 178 -9.31 -13.89 -9.22
C PRO A 178 -9.80 -12.44 -9.30
N GLY A 179 -9.65 -11.78 -10.44
CA GLY A 179 -10.03 -10.38 -10.60
C GLY A 179 -9.19 -9.41 -9.76
N ARG A 180 -9.83 -8.35 -9.23
CA ARG A 180 -9.15 -7.23 -8.57
C ARG A 180 -9.23 -7.36 -7.05
N ARG A 181 -8.09 -7.20 -6.38
CA ARG A 181 -8.03 -7.02 -4.91
C ARG A 181 -8.65 -5.67 -4.52
N VAL A 182 -9.63 -5.71 -3.62
CA VAL A 182 -10.27 -4.53 -3.02
C VAL A 182 -9.52 -4.10 -1.78
N PHE A 183 -9.26 -5.05 -0.89
CA PHE A 183 -8.49 -4.86 0.34
C PHE A 183 -7.83 -6.18 0.70
N GLY A 184 -6.62 -6.18 1.26
CA GLY A 184 -5.91 -7.45 1.42
C GLY A 184 -4.41 -7.36 1.42
N LEU A 185 -3.81 -8.45 1.88
CA LEU A 185 -2.42 -8.78 1.68
C LEU A 185 -2.21 -9.22 0.23
N GLY A 186 -1.12 -8.75 -0.38
CA GLY A 186 -0.63 -9.38 -1.59
C GLY A 186 0.82 -9.06 -1.83
N ASN A 187 1.59 -10.12 -2.00
CA ASN A 187 3.00 -10.08 -2.32
C ASN A 187 3.29 -11.03 -3.49
N TYR A 188 4.54 -11.38 -3.74
CA TYR A 188 4.90 -12.27 -4.84
C TYR A 188 4.55 -13.74 -4.57
N VAL A 189 4.45 -14.15 -3.31
CA VAL A 189 4.18 -15.53 -2.89
C VAL A 189 2.68 -15.83 -2.84
N LEU A 190 1.91 -14.97 -2.16
CA LEU A 190 0.50 -15.20 -1.88
C LEU A 190 -0.33 -13.91 -1.88
N ARG A 191 -1.64 -14.07 -1.84
CA ARG A 191 -2.63 -13.01 -1.72
C ARG A 191 -3.77 -13.46 -0.80
N ALA A 192 -4.23 -12.56 0.06
CA ALA A 192 -5.31 -12.81 0.99
C ALA A 192 -6.19 -11.55 1.17
N GLY A 193 -7.50 -11.72 1.35
CA GLY A 193 -8.43 -10.63 1.67
C GLY A 193 -9.63 -10.52 0.73
N ASP A 194 -10.17 -9.31 0.60
CA ASP A 194 -11.35 -8.97 -0.20
C ASP A 194 -11.01 -8.79 -1.68
N PHE A 195 -11.72 -9.53 -2.54
CA PHE A 195 -11.57 -9.51 -3.98
C PHE A 195 -12.89 -9.23 -4.67
N LYS A 196 -12.78 -8.83 -5.95
CA LYS A 196 -13.92 -8.66 -6.84
C LYS A 196 -13.62 -9.20 -8.24
N ASN A 197 -14.48 -10.07 -8.75
CA ASN A 197 -14.46 -10.52 -10.15
C ASN A 197 -15.88 -10.59 -10.72
N ASP A 198 -15.99 -10.90 -12.01
CA ASP A 198 -17.28 -10.92 -12.72
C ASP A 198 -18.12 -12.16 -12.36
N ARG A 199 -17.49 -13.23 -11.88
CA ARG A 199 -18.14 -14.49 -11.50
C ARG A 199 -18.88 -14.39 -10.17
N PHE A 200 -18.23 -13.85 -9.13
CA PHE A 200 -18.74 -13.85 -7.76
C PHE A 200 -19.20 -12.46 -7.27
N GLY A 201 -18.89 -11.39 -8.01
CA GLY A 201 -18.95 -10.05 -7.42
C GLY A 201 -17.90 -9.92 -6.33
N LYS A 202 -18.28 -9.53 -5.10
CA LYS A 202 -17.36 -9.42 -3.97
C LYS A 202 -17.22 -10.77 -3.27
N TYR A 203 -15.99 -11.18 -2.98
CA TYR A 203 -15.70 -12.46 -2.33
C TYR A 203 -14.37 -12.40 -1.58
N VAL A 204 -14.09 -13.43 -0.77
CA VAL A 204 -12.85 -13.54 0.01
C VAL A 204 -11.91 -14.54 -0.65
N LEU A 205 -10.63 -14.20 -0.77
CA LEU A 205 -9.61 -15.04 -1.39
C LEU A 205 -8.44 -15.27 -0.44
N TYR A 206 -7.95 -16.51 -0.34
CA TYR A 206 -6.69 -16.88 0.33
C TYR A 206 -5.90 -17.83 -0.57
N SER A 207 -4.89 -17.35 -1.29
CA SER A 207 -4.22 -18.18 -2.30
C SER A 207 -2.73 -17.92 -2.46
N TYR A 208 -1.98 -18.98 -2.71
CA TYR A 208 -0.66 -18.92 -3.31
C TYR A 208 -0.75 -18.50 -4.77
N ASN A 209 0.11 -17.57 -5.18
CA ASN A 209 0.08 -16.98 -6.52
C ASN A 209 0.46 -17.96 -7.63
N ARG A 210 1.30 -18.96 -7.31
CA ARG A 210 1.83 -19.93 -8.28
C ARG A 210 0.85 -21.06 -8.58
N CYS A 211 0.04 -21.47 -7.59
CA CYS A 211 -1.02 -22.44 -7.79
C CYS A 211 -2.20 -21.76 -8.52
N LYS A 212 -2.68 -22.38 -9.60
CA LYS A 212 -3.80 -21.91 -10.43
C LYS A 212 -5.07 -22.74 -10.29
N GLU A 213 -5.04 -23.71 -9.39
CA GLU A 213 -6.20 -24.47 -8.97
C GLU A 213 -6.74 -23.86 -7.68
N TYR A 214 -8.05 -23.95 -7.50
CA TYR A 214 -8.78 -23.30 -6.43
C TYR A 214 -9.88 -24.20 -5.90
N ILE A 215 -10.13 -24.08 -4.60
CA ILE A 215 -11.32 -24.58 -3.92
C ILE A 215 -12.21 -23.37 -3.68
N ILE A 216 -13.45 -23.45 -4.15
CA ILE A 216 -14.49 -22.45 -3.95
C ILE A 216 -15.49 -23.04 -2.96
N VAL A 217 -15.78 -22.27 -1.90
CA VAL A 217 -16.75 -22.63 -0.87
C VAL A 217 -17.80 -21.52 -0.82
N GLU A 218 -19.06 -21.88 -0.99
CA GLU A 218 -20.17 -20.95 -0.79
C GLU A 218 -20.74 -21.10 0.62
N THR A 219 -20.86 -19.96 1.32
CA THR A 219 -21.45 -19.88 2.66
C THR A 219 -22.55 -18.82 2.69
N PRO A 220 -23.41 -18.78 3.73
CA PRO A 220 -24.38 -17.69 3.91
C PRO A 220 -23.76 -16.29 3.94
N GLU A 221 -22.48 -16.16 4.34
CA GLU A 221 -21.76 -14.89 4.41
C GLU A 221 -21.18 -14.45 3.06
N GLY A 222 -21.09 -15.38 2.10
CA GLY A 222 -20.55 -15.15 0.77
C GLY A 222 -19.55 -16.23 0.33
N THR A 223 -18.94 -16.02 -0.83
CA THR A 223 -17.99 -16.97 -1.42
C THR A 223 -16.60 -16.81 -0.80
N VAL A 224 -16.00 -17.92 -0.38
CA VAL A 224 -14.60 -18.00 0.04
C VAL A 224 -13.84 -18.89 -0.93
N VAL A 225 -12.73 -18.41 -1.44
CA VAL A 225 -11.87 -19.14 -2.40
C VAL A 225 -10.49 -19.30 -1.81
N PHE A 226 -9.93 -20.49 -1.87
CA PHE A 226 -8.56 -20.72 -1.42
C PHE A 226 -7.83 -21.82 -2.19
N ASN A 227 -6.51 -21.89 -2.02
CA ASN A 227 -5.72 -23.00 -2.56
C ASN A 227 -4.54 -23.38 -1.67
N GLY A 228 -4.04 -24.59 -1.91
CA GLY A 228 -2.80 -25.08 -1.32
C GLY A 228 -1.57 -24.47 -2.01
N LYS A 229 -0.40 -24.86 -1.51
CA LYS A 229 0.90 -24.40 -2.03
C LYS A 229 1.09 -24.69 -3.53
N ASP A 230 0.52 -25.80 -3.98
CA ASP A 230 0.55 -26.32 -5.34
C ASP A 230 -0.74 -27.11 -5.62
N SER A 231 -0.87 -27.58 -6.86
CA SER A 231 -2.01 -28.35 -7.36
C SER A 231 -2.28 -29.62 -6.54
N GLU A 232 -1.21 -30.38 -6.23
CA GLU A 232 -1.32 -31.64 -5.48
C GLU A 232 -1.87 -31.39 -4.07
N LYS A 233 -1.32 -30.40 -3.35
CA LYS A 233 -1.82 -30.01 -2.02
C LYS A 233 -3.21 -29.42 -2.06
N THR A 234 -3.56 -28.69 -3.12
CA THR A 234 -4.93 -28.17 -3.28
C THR A 234 -5.93 -29.32 -3.45
N LYS A 235 -5.59 -30.32 -4.26
CA LYS A 235 -6.43 -31.50 -4.48
C LYS A 235 -6.54 -32.38 -3.24
N GLU A 236 -5.44 -32.58 -2.51
CA GLU A 236 -5.42 -33.31 -1.22
C GLU A 236 -6.38 -32.67 -0.21
N VAL A 237 -6.26 -31.34 -0.01
CA VAL A 237 -7.15 -30.59 0.88
C VAL A 237 -8.60 -30.70 0.46
N TYR A 238 -8.90 -30.59 -0.85
CA TYR A 238 -10.26 -30.72 -1.36
C TYR A 238 -10.86 -32.11 -1.04
N GLN A 239 -10.12 -33.19 -1.28
CA GLN A 239 -10.57 -34.55 -0.98
C GLN A 239 -10.77 -34.77 0.52
N GLU A 240 -9.89 -34.22 1.36
CA GLU A 240 -10.05 -34.31 2.81
C GLU A 240 -11.30 -33.58 3.31
N ILE A 241 -11.61 -32.41 2.73
CA ILE A 241 -12.86 -31.70 3.03
C ILE A 241 -14.07 -32.57 2.66
N LEU A 242 -14.11 -33.13 1.45
CA LEU A 242 -15.22 -34.00 1.00
C LEU A 242 -15.46 -35.19 1.94
N ASN A 243 -14.39 -35.82 2.45
CA ASN A 243 -14.50 -36.92 3.40
C ASN A 243 -15.12 -36.51 4.75
N ARG A 244 -14.98 -35.23 5.14
CA ARG A 244 -15.54 -34.68 6.38
C ARG A 244 -16.98 -34.17 6.21
N ILE A 245 -17.39 -33.84 4.98
CA ILE A 245 -18.74 -33.36 4.64
C ILE A 245 -19.42 -34.22 3.55
N PRO A 246 -19.68 -35.52 3.81
CA PRO A 246 -20.17 -36.46 2.79
C PRO A 246 -21.58 -36.16 2.24
N GLY A 247 -22.32 -35.21 2.82
CA GLY A 247 -23.70 -34.88 2.45
C GLY A 247 -23.87 -33.68 1.52
N ILE A 248 -22.79 -32.97 1.19
CA ILE A 248 -22.84 -31.78 0.32
C ILE A 248 -22.46 -32.20 -1.09
N VAL A 249 -23.37 -31.99 -2.05
CA VAL A 249 -23.16 -32.33 -3.46
C VAL A 249 -22.07 -31.42 -4.02
N PRO A 250 -20.95 -31.96 -4.55
CA PRO A 250 -19.99 -31.17 -5.31
C PRO A 250 -20.68 -30.46 -6.46
N ALA A 251 -20.35 -29.20 -6.73
CA ALA A 251 -20.82 -28.55 -7.95
C ALA A 251 -20.36 -29.40 -9.16
N ALA A 252 -21.29 -29.78 -10.04
CA ALA A 252 -20.98 -30.65 -11.17
C ALA A 252 -19.90 -30.01 -12.06
N ASP A 253 -18.91 -30.81 -12.48
CA ASP A 253 -17.87 -30.40 -13.42
C ASP A 253 -18.51 -29.87 -14.72
N THR A 254 -18.60 -28.54 -14.88
CA THR A 254 -18.98 -27.88 -16.14
C THR A 254 -17.79 -27.24 -16.81
#